data_AF-A0A7S3KRE1-F1
#
_entry.id   AF-A0A7S3KRE1-F1
#
_cell.length_a   1.000
_cell.length_b   1.000
_cell.length_c   1.000
_cell.angle_alpha   90.00
_cell.angle_beta   90.00
_cell.angle_gamma   90.00
#
_symmetry.space_group_name_H-M   'P 1'
#
loop_
_entity.id
_entity.type
_entity.pdbx_description
1 polymer ?
#
loop_
_entity_poly.entity_id
_entity_poly.type
_entity_poly.pdbx_seq_one_letter_code
_entity_poly.pdbx_strand_id
1 'polypeptide(L)'
;MIIKIVDFGIAGVCKPQEKEKTDSGTLSYMPPEVLSGEKLEAGPGIDIWALGVMLYTMIYGKLPFYGDTEDEIINCIIKKKPSFKDKKTISKELKDLLIKVLNKDSDKRLSMFDLQNHKWMEMQDEEILKSIEESKLEQEQEEEKK
;
A
#
# COMPACT_ATOMS: atom_id res chain seq x y z
N MET A 1 0.64 -20.63 13.08
CA MET A 1 -0.12 -19.47 13.60
C MET A 1 -1.28 -19.21 12.65
N ILE A 2 -2.50 -18.98 13.16
CA ILE A 2 -3.68 -18.73 12.32
C ILE A 2 -4.08 -17.28 12.55
N ILE A 3 -4.08 -16.48 11.48
CA ILE A 3 -4.54 -15.08 11.51
C ILE A 3 -6.03 -15.06 11.17
N LYS A 4 -6.81 -14.26 11.92
CA LYS A 4 -8.23 -14.04 11.67
C LYS A 4 -8.51 -12.55 11.62
N ILE A 5 -9.26 -12.11 10.62
CA ILE A 5 -9.76 -10.73 10.54
C ILE A 5 -10.92 -10.62 11.52
N VAL A 6 -10.92 -9.52 12.28
CA VAL A 6 -11.96 -9.17 13.24
C VAL A 6 -12.43 -7.75 12.95
N ASP A 7 -13.62 -7.42 13.43
CA ASP A 7 -14.29 -6.13 13.22
C ASP A 7 -14.75 -5.88 11.77
N PHE A 8 -16.05 -6.06 11.55
CA PHE A 8 -16.73 -5.84 10.28
C PHE A 8 -17.69 -4.63 10.36
N GLY A 9 -17.47 -3.70 11.30
CA GLY A 9 -18.37 -2.57 11.56
C GLY A 9 -18.55 -1.60 10.38
N ILE A 10 -17.61 -1.60 9.43
CA ILE A 10 -17.66 -0.81 8.18
C ILE A 10 -17.65 -1.69 6.93
N ALA A 11 -17.82 -3.00 7.07
CA ALA A 11 -17.82 -3.92 5.94
C ALA A 11 -19.12 -3.75 5.13
N GLY A 12 -18.98 -3.58 3.80
CA GLY A 12 -20.08 -3.49 2.86
C GLY A 12 -20.11 -4.66 1.89
N VAL A 13 -21.26 -4.89 1.25
CA VAL A 13 -21.37 -5.85 0.15
C VAL A 13 -21.24 -5.09 -1.16
N CYS A 14 -20.09 -5.23 -1.82
CA CYS A 14 -19.91 -4.69 -3.17
C CYS A 14 -20.86 -5.38 -4.15
N LYS A 15 -21.96 -4.73 -4.52
CA LYS A 15 -22.80 -5.20 -5.63
C LYS A 15 -22.31 -4.56 -6.93
N PRO A 16 -22.22 -5.31 -8.04
CA PRO A 16 -21.67 -4.82 -9.31
C PRO A 16 -22.32 -3.53 -9.87
N GLN A 17 -23.53 -3.19 -9.41
CA GLN A 17 -24.32 -2.06 -9.89
C GLN A 17 -24.62 -1.03 -8.79
N GLU A 18 -24.28 -1.30 -7.52
CA GLU A 18 -24.49 -0.37 -6.42
C GLU A 18 -23.13 0.11 -5.91
N LYS A 19 -22.91 1.42 -6.06
CA LYS A 19 -21.72 2.10 -5.56
C LYS A 19 -22.06 2.67 -4.18
N GLU A 20 -21.42 2.15 -3.13
CA GLU A 20 -21.63 2.64 -1.76
C GLU A 20 -20.80 3.89 -1.50
N LYS A 21 -21.38 4.83 -0.72
CA LYS A 21 -20.62 5.96 -0.17
C LYS A 21 -20.03 5.53 1.16
N THR A 22 -18.72 5.64 1.28
CA THR A 22 -18.02 5.35 2.53
C THR A 22 -17.34 6.62 3.02
N ASP A 23 -17.99 7.32 3.95
CA ASP A 23 -17.41 8.47 4.66
C ASP A 23 -16.83 8.05 6.03
N SER A 24 -16.72 6.74 6.28
CA SER A 24 -16.31 6.15 7.55
C SER A 24 -15.01 5.37 7.41
N GLY A 25 -14.08 5.58 8.34
CA GLY A 25 -12.77 4.90 8.37
C GLY A 25 -11.68 5.79 8.95
N THR A 26 -10.50 5.21 9.16
CA THR A 26 -9.33 5.99 9.60
C THR A 26 -8.68 6.66 8.38
N LEU A 27 -8.59 7.99 8.38
CA LEU A 27 -8.12 8.81 7.25
C LEU A 27 -6.84 8.27 6.59
N SER A 28 -5.86 7.85 7.38
CA SER A 28 -4.57 7.34 6.88
C SER A 28 -4.66 6.06 6.04
N TYR A 29 -5.77 5.33 6.14
CA TYR A 29 -6.04 4.10 5.39
C TYR A 29 -7.04 4.32 4.24
N MET A 30 -7.58 5.53 4.09
CA MET A 30 -8.47 5.85 2.99
C MET A 30 -7.67 6.04 1.68
N PRO A 31 -8.16 5.51 0.55
CA PRO A 31 -7.51 5.68 -0.73
C PRO A 31 -7.81 7.06 -1.35
N PRO A 32 -6.98 7.54 -2.29
CA PRO A 32 -7.09 8.88 -2.84
C PRO A 32 -8.42 9.15 -3.56
N GLU A 33 -9.02 8.16 -4.21
CA GLU A 33 -10.29 8.31 -4.91
C GLU A 33 -11.48 8.56 -3.98
N VAL A 34 -11.42 8.08 -2.74
CA VAL A 34 -12.42 8.38 -1.70
C VAL A 34 -12.23 9.81 -1.20
N LEU A 35 -10.99 10.27 -1.05
CA LEU A 35 -10.65 11.59 -0.51
C LEU A 35 -10.77 12.71 -1.54
N SER A 36 -10.57 12.44 -2.83
CA SER A 36 -10.69 13.46 -3.89
C SER A 36 -12.14 13.76 -4.26
N GLY A 37 -13.09 12.90 -3.85
CA GLY A 37 -14.49 13.00 -4.23
C GLY A 37 -14.75 12.80 -5.73
N GLU A 38 -13.72 12.49 -6.52
CA GLU A 38 -13.79 12.35 -7.98
C GLU A 38 -14.49 11.06 -8.41
N LYS A 39 -14.55 10.07 -7.51
CA LYS A 39 -15.09 8.75 -7.78
C LYS A 39 -15.87 8.28 -6.56
N LEU A 40 -17.19 8.17 -6.70
CA LEU A 40 -18.07 7.39 -5.82
C LEU A 40 -17.75 5.89 -5.98
N GLU A 41 -16.50 5.47 -5.78
CA GLU A 41 -16.02 4.13 -6.15
C GLU A 41 -15.44 3.41 -4.93
N ALA A 42 -16.31 3.09 -3.97
CA ALA A 42 -16.04 2.03 -2.99
C ALA A 42 -16.13 0.67 -3.71
N GLY A 43 -15.13 0.36 -4.53
CA GLY A 43 -14.91 -0.97 -5.10
C GLY A 43 -13.91 -1.78 -4.27
N PRO A 44 -13.70 -3.07 -4.57
CA PRO A 44 -12.75 -3.92 -3.84
C PRO A 44 -11.31 -3.38 -3.79
N GLY A 45 -10.95 -2.46 -4.70
CA GLY A 45 -9.64 -1.80 -4.72
C GLY A 45 -9.35 -0.94 -3.48
N ILE A 46 -10.36 -0.49 -2.73
CA ILE A 46 -10.15 0.29 -1.49
C ILE A 46 -9.47 -0.56 -0.41
N ASP A 47 -9.83 -1.84 -0.32
CA ASP A 47 -9.22 -2.78 0.63
C ASP A 47 -7.77 -3.09 0.26
N ILE A 48 -7.47 -3.15 -1.05
CA ILE A 48 -6.11 -3.33 -1.53
C ILE A 48 -5.23 -2.16 -1.10
N TRP A 49 -5.74 -0.93 -1.20
CA TRP A 49 -5.02 0.24 -0.71
C TRP A 49 -4.73 0.16 0.80
N ALA A 50 -5.76 -0.14 1.60
CA ALA A 50 -5.63 -0.25 3.05
C ALA A 50 -4.62 -1.35 3.43
N LEU A 51 -4.62 -2.47 2.72
CA LEU A 51 -3.63 -3.55 2.87
C LEU A 51 -2.20 -3.06 2.56
N GLY A 52 -2.01 -2.26 1.52
CA GLY A 52 -0.72 -1.65 1.20
C GLY A 52 -0.21 -0.70 2.28
N VAL A 53 -1.10 0.13 2.84
CA VAL A 53 -0.77 1.03 3.96
C VAL A 53 -0.37 0.21 5.18
N MET A 54 -1.11 -0.86 5.49
CA MET A 54 -0.82 -1.75 6.60
C MET A 54 0.53 -2.48 6.42
N LEU A 55 0.79 -3.05 5.24
CA LEU A 55 2.05 -3.73 4.93
C LEU A 55 3.24 -2.78 5.05
N TYR A 56 3.13 -1.58 4.47
CA TYR A 56 4.15 -0.54 4.62
C TYR A 56 4.41 -0.24 6.11
N THR A 57 3.34 -0.10 6.90
CA THR A 57 3.45 0.23 8.32
C THR A 57 4.12 -0.89 9.11
N MET A 58 3.84 -2.16 8.81
CA MET A 58 4.52 -3.30 9.44
C MET A 58 6.03 -3.30 9.15
N ILE A 59 6.43 -2.94 7.93
CA ILE A 59 7.83 -2.91 7.51
C ILE A 59 8.56 -1.72 8.15
N TYR A 60 8.01 -0.51 8.01
CA TYR A 60 8.71 0.74 8.37
C TYR A 60 8.40 1.22 9.78
N GLY A 61 7.37 0.69 10.44
CA GLY A 61 6.90 1.13 11.77
C GLY A 61 6.23 2.51 11.74
N LYS A 62 5.89 3.03 10.56
CA LYS A 62 5.24 4.34 10.35
C LYS A 62 4.37 4.31 9.10
N LEU A 63 3.44 5.26 9.02
CA LEU A 63 2.55 5.39 7.86
C LEU A 63 3.30 5.86 6.60
N PRO A 64 2.88 5.41 5.40
CA PRO A 64 3.45 5.88 4.14
C PRO A 64 3.09 7.33 3.82
N PHE A 65 1.95 7.81 4.33
CA PHE A 65 1.45 9.16 4.18
C PHE A 65 1.07 9.69 5.56
N TYR A 66 1.65 10.83 5.94
CA TYR A 66 1.45 11.47 7.24
C TYR A 66 1.55 13.00 7.08
N GLY A 67 1.02 13.72 8.06
CA GLY A 67 0.98 15.18 8.13
C GLY A 67 0.49 15.62 9.51
N ASP A 68 0.67 16.89 9.85
CA ASP A 68 0.29 17.44 11.15
C ASP A 68 -1.20 17.81 11.19
N THR A 69 -1.83 17.97 10.03
CA THR A 69 -3.25 18.25 9.86
C THR A 69 -3.92 17.24 8.92
N GLU A 70 -5.24 17.11 9.02
CA GLU A 70 -6.02 16.26 8.11
C GLU A 70 -5.80 16.65 6.65
N ASP A 71 -5.80 17.96 6.35
CA ASP A 71 -5.54 18.49 5.01
C ASP A 71 -4.15 18.11 4.48
N GLU A 72 -3.13 18.10 5.34
CA GLU A 72 -1.79 17.66 4.95
C GLU A 72 -1.74 16.16 4.67
N ILE A 73 -2.41 15.36 5.50
CA ILE A 73 -2.53 13.91 5.30
C ILE A 73 -3.22 13.63 3.97
N ILE A 74 -4.37 14.26 3.71
CA ILE A 74 -5.12 14.15 2.46
C ILE A 74 -4.25 14.55 1.26
N ASN A 75 -3.58 15.69 1.34
CA ASN A 75 -2.68 16.14 0.27
C ASN A 75 -1.54 15.14 0.03
N CYS A 76 -0.99 14.52 1.07
CA CYS A 76 0.02 13.48 0.95
C CYS A 76 -0.55 12.21 0.28
N ILE A 77 -1.74 11.77 0.70
CA ILE A 77 -2.43 10.62 0.12
C ILE A 77 -2.78 10.87 -1.35
N ILE A 78 -3.17 12.07 -1.75
CA ILE A 78 -3.54 12.33 -3.15
C ILE A 78 -2.29 12.54 -4.02
N LYS A 79 -1.30 13.31 -3.56
CA LYS A 79 -0.25 13.85 -4.44
C LYS A 79 1.12 13.20 -4.29
N LYS A 80 1.45 12.67 -3.11
CA LYS A 80 2.81 12.18 -2.83
C LYS A 80 2.92 10.67 -3.07
N LYS A 81 4.10 10.25 -3.54
CA LYS A 81 4.49 8.83 -3.60
C LYS A 81 4.95 8.35 -2.23
N PRO A 82 4.77 7.06 -1.88
CA PRO A 82 5.33 6.50 -0.66
C PRO A 82 6.87 6.61 -0.69
N SER A 83 7.46 6.94 0.45
CA SER A 83 8.92 7.02 0.59
C SER A 83 9.49 5.66 0.99
N PHE A 84 10.55 5.22 0.34
CA PHE A 84 11.30 3.99 0.69
C PHE A 84 12.73 4.29 1.12
N LYS A 85 13.01 5.54 1.51
CA LYS A 85 14.37 6.05 1.80
C LYS A 85 14.88 5.76 3.21
N ASP A 86 14.11 5.04 4.03
CA ASP A 86 14.57 4.72 5.38
C ASP A 86 15.66 3.63 5.33
N LYS A 87 16.47 3.54 6.41
CA LYS A 87 17.56 2.56 6.58
C LYS A 87 17.13 1.08 6.51
N LYS A 88 15.85 0.79 6.30
CA LYS A 88 15.33 -0.56 6.10
C LYS A 88 15.34 -0.88 4.62
N THR A 89 16.35 -1.63 4.21
CA THR A 89 16.40 -2.20 2.86
C THR A 89 15.40 -3.34 2.76
N ILE A 90 14.58 -3.29 1.71
CA ILE A 90 13.61 -4.32 1.35
C ILE A 90 14.00 -4.93 0.00
N SER A 91 13.46 -6.10 -0.31
CA SER A 91 13.64 -6.70 -1.64
C SER A 91 13.01 -5.84 -2.73
N LYS A 92 13.54 -5.94 -3.95
CA LYS A 92 13.00 -5.23 -5.12
C LYS A 92 11.55 -5.63 -5.39
N GLU A 93 11.24 -6.91 -5.21
CA GLU A 93 9.90 -7.47 -5.41
C GLU A 93 8.88 -6.92 -4.40
N LEU A 94 9.27 -6.74 -3.13
CA LEU A 94 8.40 -6.13 -2.13
C LEU A 94 8.17 -4.64 -2.42
N LYS A 95 9.22 -3.94 -2.86
CA LYS A 95 9.10 -2.53 -3.28
C LYS A 95 8.16 -2.39 -4.48
N ASP A 96 8.30 -3.26 -5.49
CA ASP A 96 7.43 -3.31 -6.65
C ASP A 96 5.96 -3.59 -6.27
N LEU A 97 5.73 -4.56 -5.38
CA LEU A 97 4.40 -4.85 -4.84
C LEU A 97 3.80 -3.61 -4.17
N LEU A 98 4.53 -2.97 -3.26
CA LEU A 98 4.07 -1.78 -2.54
C LEU A 98 3.73 -0.62 -3.50
N ILE A 99 4.51 -0.42 -4.57
CA ILE A 99 4.22 0.60 -5.58
C ILE A 99 2.92 0.31 -6.34
N LYS A 100 2.68 -0.96 -6.72
CA LYS A 100 1.46 -1.37 -7.44
C LYS A 100 0.21 -1.34 -6.58
N VAL A 101 0.34 -1.71 -5.30
CA VAL A 101 -0.75 -1.71 -4.31
C VAL A 101 -1.10 -0.28 -3.87
N LEU A 102 -0.10 0.58 -3.65
CA LEU A 102 -0.28 2.00 -3.31
C LEU A 102 -0.38 2.90 -4.54
N ASN A 103 -0.91 2.36 -5.65
CA ASN A 103 -1.18 3.14 -6.85
C ASN A 103 -2.37 4.07 -6.61
N LYS A 104 -2.17 5.35 -6.94
CA LYS A 104 -3.20 6.39 -6.77
C LYS A 104 -4.33 6.25 -7.77
N ASP A 105 -4.02 5.72 -8.95
CA ASP A 105 -5.00 5.40 -9.97
C ASP A 105 -5.65 4.05 -9.63
N SER A 106 -6.93 4.08 -9.23
CA SER A 106 -7.65 2.89 -8.79
C SER A 106 -7.76 1.82 -9.87
N ASP A 107 -7.82 2.22 -11.15
CA ASP A 107 -7.95 1.30 -12.29
C ASP A 107 -6.61 0.60 -12.61
N LYS A 108 -5.49 1.19 -12.17
CA LYS A 108 -4.14 0.60 -12.27
C LYS A 108 -3.65 0.00 -10.97
N ARG A 109 -4.45 0.03 -9.91
CA ARG A 109 -4.13 -0.60 -8.64
C ARG A 109 -4.24 -2.11 -8.81
N LEU A 110 -3.31 -2.84 -8.20
CA LEU A 110 -3.28 -4.29 -8.27
C LEU A 110 -4.62 -4.88 -7.79
N SER A 111 -5.17 -5.86 -8.49
CA SER A 111 -6.35 -6.59 -8.00
C SER A 111 -5.94 -7.58 -6.89
N MET A 112 -6.90 -8.05 -6.10
CA MET A 112 -6.61 -9.12 -5.11
C MET A 112 -6.03 -10.37 -5.78
N PHE A 113 -6.56 -10.73 -6.96
CA PHE A 113 -6.08 -11.88 -7.71
C PHE A 113 -4.62 -11.70 -8.15
N ASP A 114 -4.28 -10.54 -8.72
CA ASP A 114 -2.91 -10.26 -9.16
C ASP A 114 -1.95 -10.09 -7.98
N LEU A 115 -2.44 -9.61 -6.84
CA LEU A 115 -1.67 -9.50 -5.60
C LEU A 115 -1.25 -10.88 -5.11
N GLN A 116 -2.18 -11.84 -5.05
CA GLN A 116 -1.90 -13.20 -4.60
C GLN A 116 -0.90 -13.94 -5.50
N ASN A 117 -0.90 -13.63 -6.80
CA ASN A 117 0.03 -14.19 -7.79
C ASN A 117 1.26 -13.29 -8.03
N HIS A 118 1.48 -12.27 -7.19
CA HIS A 118 2.63 -11.41 -7.34
C HIS A 118 3.91 -12.16 -6.95
N LYS A 119 5.02 -11.95 -7.68
CA LYS A 119 6.30 -12.64 -7.45
C LYS A 119 6.70 -12.67 -5.97
N TRP A 120 6.55 -11.56 -5.25
CA TRP A 120 6.87 -11.49 -3.83
C TRP A 120 6.10 -12.49 -2.95
N MET A 121 4.86 -12.83 -3.30
CA MET A 121 4.04 -13.81 -2.56
C MET A 121 4.48 -15.26 -2.80
N GLU A 122 5.21 -15.52 -3.89
CA GLU A 122 5.67 -16.86 -4.27
C GLU A 122 7.12 -17.14 -3.82
N MET A 123 7.86 -16.09 -3.46
CA MET A 123 9.26 -16.20 -3.06
C MET A 123 9.44 -16.96 -1.74
N GLN A 124 10.51 -17.75 -1.68
CA GLN A 124 10.96 -18.39 -0.45
C GLN A 124 11.84 -17.45 0.39
N ASP A 125 11.99 -17.74 1.68
CA ASP A 125 12.78 -16.93 2.61
C ASP A 125 14.22 -16.69 2.12
N GLU A 126 14.86 -17.73 1.56
CA GLU A 126 16.22 -17.66 1.01
C GLU A 126 16.32 -16.67 -0.16
N GLU A 127 15.32 -16.66 -1.04
CA GLU A 127 15.27 -15.74 -2.20
C GLU A 127 15.02 -14.30 -1.76
N ILE A 128 14.18 -14.11 -0.74
CA ILE A 128 13.91 -12.79 -0.15
C ILE A 128 15.18 -12.22 0.46
N LEU A 129 15.89 -13.00 1.27
CA LEU A 129 17.14 -12.57 1.91
C LEU A 129 18.19 -12.17 0.87
N LYS A 130 18.35 -12.98 -0.18
CA LYS A 130 19.26 -12.66 -1.29
C LYS A 130 18.88 -11.37 -2.00
N SER A 131 17.60 -11.17 -2.34
CA SER A 131 17.13 -9.93 -2.98
C SER A 131 17.30 -8.69 -2.09
N ILE A 132 17.16 -8.84 -0.77
CA ILE A 132 17.45 -7.77 0.20
C ILE A 132 18.96 -7.43 0.20
N GLU A 133 19.84 -8.42 0.21
CA GLU A 133 21.29 -8.21 0.15
C GLU A 133 21.69 -7.48 -1.14
N GLU A 134 21.20 -7.94 -2.30
CA GLU A 134 21.44 -7.27 -3.58
C GLU A 134 20.97 -5.82 -3.57
N SER A 135 19.81 -5.55 -2.95
CA SER A 135 19.26 -4.19 -2.82
C SER A 135 20.11 -3.31 -1.88
N LYS A 136 20.77 -3.89 -0.87
CA LYS A 136 21.68 -3.15 0.04
C LYS A 136 22.93 -2.71 -0.70
N LEU A 137 23.54 -3.64 -1.45
CA LEU A 137 24.75 -3.34 -2.23
C LEU A 137 24.49 -2.23 -3.25
N GLU A 138 23.33 -2.23 -3.91
CA GLU A 138 22.97 -1.17 -4.86
C GLU A 138 22.81 0.20 -4.19
N GLN A 139 22.23 0.24 -2.99
CA GLN A 139 22.08 1.48 -2.21
C GLN A 139 23.44 2.05 -1.79
N GLU A 140 24.34 1.20 -1.28
CA GLU A 140 25.70 1.60 -0.88
C GLU A 140 26.51 2.16 -2.07
N GLN A 141 26.43 1.51 -3.24
CA GLN A 141 27.09 1.98 -4.46
C GLN A 141 26.53 3.31 -5.00
N GLU A 142 25.24 3.59 -4.79
CA GLU A 142 24.64 4.88 -5.15
C GLU A 142 25.03 6.01 -4.19
N GLU A 143 25.28 5.69 -2.92
CA GLU A 143 25.75 6.64 -1.92
C GLU A 143 27.23 7.00 -2.13
N GLU A 144 28.09 6.03 -2.49
CA GLU A 144 29.51 6.29 -2.80
C GLU A 144 29.75 7.12 -4.06
N LYS A 145 28.77 7.17 -4.97
CA LYS A 145 28.83 7.96 -6.22
C LYS A 145 28.32 9.40 -6.07
N LYS A 146 27.80 9.78 -4.91
CA LYS A 146 27.30 11.14 -4.60
C LYS A 146 28.29 11.94 -3.77
#